data_AF-A0A6I5A1T8-F1
#
_entry.id   AF-A0A6I5A1T8-F1
#
_cell.length_a   1.000
_cell.length_b   1.000
_cell.length_c   1.000
_cell.angle_alpha   90.00
_cell.angle_beta   90.00
_cell.angle_gamma   90.00
#
_symmetry.space_group_name_H-M   'P 1'
#
loop_
_entity.id
_entity.type
_entity.pdbx_description
1 polymer ?
#
loop_
_entity_poly.entity_id
_entity_poly.type
_entity_poly.pdbx_seq_one_letter_code
_entity_poly.pdbx_strand_id
1 'polypeptide(L)' 'MVQEVKRRDGYSCLVCGHIFDFEAPLQKDYQVSKDAVRARAVAVNTMEGSDEKLVNLMLYTDCPQCGVTNECKEVL' A
#
# COMPACT_ATOMS: atom_id res chain seq x y z
N MET A 1 -10.95 3.68 15.28
CA MET A 1 -11.50 3.42 13.92
C MET A 1 -10.48 2.57 13.20
N VAL A 2 -10.86 1.38 12.73
CA VAL A 2 -9.94 0.45 12.02
C VAL A 2 -9.55 1.10 10.70
N GLN A 3 -8.25 1.17 10.38
CA GLN A 3 -7.80 1.68 9.07
C GLN A 3 -8.26 0.72 7.97
N GLU A 4 -9.03 1.19 7.00
CA GLU A 4 -9.60 0.36 5.92
C GLU A 4 -8.73 0.37 4.65
N VAL A 5 -7.81 1.34 4.54
CA VAL A 5 -6.93 1.56 3.38
C VAL A 5 -5.63 2.23 3.79
N LYS A 6 -4.55 1.97 3.06
CA LYS A 6 -3.30 2.74 3.06
C LYS A 6 -3.18 3.52 1.76
N ARG A 7 -3.24 4.86 1.83
CA ARG A 7 -3.09 5.74 0.67
C ARG A 7 -1.72 6.39 0.69
N ARG A 8 -1.10 6.52 -0.50
CA ARG A 8 0.11 7.30 -0.68
C ARG A 8 -0.02 8.17 -1.93
N ASP A 9 0.05 9.47 -1.70
CA ASP A 9 0.02 10.47 -2.76
C ASP A 9 1.44 10.81 -3.23
N GLY A 10 1.57 11.15 -4.51
CA GLY A 10 2.83 11.58 -5.12
C GLY A 10 3.92 10.51 -5.13
N TYR A 11 3.56 9.23 -5.22
CA TYR A 11 4.53 8.15 -5.27
C TYR A 11 5.27 8.15 -6.60
N SER A 12 6.60 8.32 -6.57
CA SER A 12 7.44 8.23 -7.76
C SER A 12 7.90 6.80 -7.99
N CYS A 13 7.60 6.27 -9.18
CA CYS A 13 8.08 4.96 -9.61
C CYS A 13 9.61 4.91 -9.59
N LEU A 14 10.18 3.90 -8.94
CA LEU A 14 11.63 3.72 -8.80
C LEU A 14 12.33 3.42 -10.14
N VAL A 15 11.58 3.04 -11.17
CA VAL A 15 12.14 2.67 -12.49
C VAL A 15 11.99 3.80 -13.50
N CYS A 16 10.78 4.32 -13.73
CA CYS A 16 10.54 5.33 -14.76
C CYS A 16 10.35 6.76 -14.22
N GLY A 17 10.36 6.94 -12.91
CA GLY A 17 10.17 8.25 -12.26
C GLY A 17 8.75 8.81 -12.31
N HIS A 18 7.81 8.14 -13.00
CA HIS A 18 6.42 8.58 -13.08
C HIS A 18 5.79 8.71 -11.70
N ILE A 19 5.12 9.84 -11.46
CA ILE A 19 4.49 10.15 -10.18
C ILE A 19 3.01 9.81 -10.26
N PHE A 20 2.52 9.02 -9.31
CA PHE A 20 1.13 8.58 -9.24
C PHE A 20 0.70 8.34 -7.80
N ASP A 21 -0.60 8.33 -7.58
CA ASP A 21 -1.19 8.04 -6.28
C ASP A 21 -1.61 6.57 -6.24
N PHE A 22 -1.54 5.94 -5.06
CA PHE A 22 -2.05 4.59 -4.89
C PHE A 22 -2.77 4.39 -3.56
N GLU A 23 -3.70 3.44 -3.58
CA GLU A 23 -4.45 3.00 -2.41
C GLU A 23 -4.34 1.48 -2.28
N ALA A 24 -3.82 1.04 -1.14
CA ALA A 24 -3.73 -0.36 -0.75
C ALA A 24 -4.86 -0.68 0.24
N PRO A 25 -6.00 -1.20 -0.23
CA PRO A 25 -7.11 -1.58 0.63
C PRO A 25 -6.73 -2.73 1.57
N LEU A 26 -7.10 -2.58 2.84
CA LEU A 26 -6.94 -3.63 3.87
C LEU A 26 -8.17 -4.54 3.94
N GLN A 27 -9.29 -4.10 3.35
CA GLN A 27 -10.51 -4.88 3.18
C GLN A 27 -10.81 -5.08 1.70
N LYS A 28 -11.30 -6.27 1.33
CA LYS A 28 -11.51 -6.64 -0.08
C LYS A 28 -12.51 -5.73 -0.79
N ASP A 29 -13.57 -5.32 -0.08
CA ASP A 29 -14.70 -4.58 -0.64
C ASP A 29 -14.47 -3.06 -0.73
N TYR A 30 -13.30 -2.59 -0.28
CA TYR A 30 -12.94 -1.19 -0.39
C TYR A 30 -12.81 -0.78 -1.86
N GLN A 31 -13.55 0.28 -2.24
CA GLN A 31 -13.48 0.89 -3.57
C GLN A 31 -12.38 1.94 -3.57
N VAL A 32 -11.39 1.75 -4.45
CA VAL A 32 -10.28 2.69 -4.62
C VAL A 32 -10.75 3.94 -5.34
N SER A 33 -10.20 5.08 -4.95
CA SER A 33 -10.45 6.38 -5.55
C SER A 33 -10.05 6.38 -7.03
N LYS A 34 -10.79 7.12 -7.86
CA LYS A 34 -10.60 7.11 -9.34
C LYS A 34 -9.24 7.66 -9.79
N ASP A 35 -8.62 8.47 -8.97
CA ASP A 35 -7.30 9.08 -9.14
C ASP A 35 -6.15 8.19 -8.66
N ALA A 36 -6.44 7.08 -7.98
CA ALA A 36 -5.44 6.22 -7.38
C ALA A 36 -5.36 4.83 -8.06
N VAL A 37 -4.15 4.29 -8.10
CA VAL A 37 -3.92 2.90 -8.50
C VAL A 37 -4.22 1.96 -7.34
N ARG A 38 -4.92 0.85 -7.60
CA ARG A 38 -5.16 -0.18 -6.59
C ARG A 38 -3.87 -0.95 -6.31
N ALA A 39 -3.28 -0.69 -5.15
CA ALA A 39 -2.16 -1.43 -4.61
C ALA A 39 -2.63 -2.67 -3.81
N ARG A 40 -1.69 -3.53 -3.45
CA ARG A 40 -1.91 -4.73 -2.63
C ARG A 40 -1.15 -4.60 -1.32
N ALA A 41 -1.84 -4.79 -0.20
CA ALA A 41 -1.22 -4.88 1.13
C ALA A 41 -1.02 -6.35 1.52
N VAL A 42 0.18 -6.69 1.99
CA VAL A 42 0.54 -8.03 2.45
C VAL A 42 1.08 -7.93 3.87
N ALA A 43 0.49 -8.67 4.81
CA ALA A 43 1.03 -8.79 6.16
C ALA A 43 2.32 -9.62 6.12
N VAL A 44 3.44 -9.04 6.56
CA VAL A 44 4.76 -9.69 6.50
C VAL A 44 5.31 -10.09 7.86
N ASN A 45 4.90 -9.42 8.95
CA ASN A 45 5.23 -9.82 10.31
C ASN A 45 4.12 -9.41 11.27
N THR A 46 3.69 -10.35 12.12
CA THR A 46 2.89 -10.06 13.31
C THR A 46 3.81 -10.10 14.52
N MET A 47 4.10 -8.95 15.11
CA MET A 47 4.82 -8.90 16.39
C MET A 47 3.79 -8.91 17.52
N GLU A 48 3.93 -9.85 18.46
CA GLU A 48 3.17 -9.82 19.71
C GLU A 48 3.85 -8.84 20.67
N GLY A 49 3.35 -7.60 20.70
CA GLY A 49 3.68 -6.63 21.74
C GLY A 49 2.88 -6.92 23.02
N SER A 50 3.37 -6.43 24.16
CA SER A 50 2.82 -6.74 25.49
C SER A 50 1.37 -6.32 25.74
N ASP A 51 0.73 -5.58 24.82
CA ASP A 51 -0.70 -5.22 24.91
C ASP A 51 -1.41 -5.12 23.53
N GLU A 52 -0.71 -5.11 22.39
CA GLU A 52 -1.33 -5.01 21.05
C GLU A 52 -0.53 -5.80 19.99
N LYS A 53 -1.24 -6.47 19.06
CA LYS A 53 -0.64 -7.14 17.89
C LYS A 53 -0.27 -6.09 16.84
N LEU A 54 1.01 -5.84 16.65
CA LEU A 54 1.51 -4.98 15.57
C LEU A 54 1.67 -5.81 14.29
N VAL A 55 1.03 -5.37 13.20
CA VAL A 55 1.05 -6.06 11.91
C VAL A 55 1.83 -5.22 10.91
N ASN A 56 3.05 -5.62 10.57
CA ASN A 56 3.81 -4.97 9.50
C ASN A 56 3.19 -5.28 8.15
N LEU A 57 2.94 -4.24 7.36
CA LEU A 57 2.36 -4.34 6.03
C LEU A 57 3.39 -3.96 4.96
N MET A 58 3.52 -4.83 3.98
CA MET A 58 4.25 -4.55 2.76
C MET A 58 3.25 -4.22 1.65
N LEU A 59 3.40 -3.04 1.05
CA LEU A 59 2.51 -2.54 0.01
C LEU A 59 3.17 -2.73 -1.35
N TYR A 60 2.41 -3.22 -2.31
CA TYR A 60 2.86 -3.45 -3.69
C TYR A 60 1.95 -2.70 -4.65
N THR A 61 2.52 -1.85 -5.50
CA THR A 61 1.75 -1.06 -6.47
C THR A 61 2.38 -1.14 -7.85
N ASP A 62 1.57 -1.33 -8.88
CA ASP A 62 2.05 -1.39 -10.26
C ASP A 62 2.05 0.01 -10.85
N CYS A 63 3.17 0.43 -11.43
CA CYS A 63 3.26 1.74 -12.06
C CYS A 63 2.31 1.80 -13.27
N PRO A 64 1.40 2.79 -13.36
CA PRO A 64 0.44 2.87 -14.46
C PRO A 64 1.10 3.17 -15.81
N GLN A 65 2.34 3.67 -15.81
CA GLN A 65 3.08 4.03 -17.02
C GLN A 65 3.97 2.89 -17.54
N CYS A 66 4.76 2.25 -16.67
CA CYS A 66 5.74 1.23 -17.11
C CYS A 66 5.37 -0.21 -16.70
N GLY A 67 4.30 -0.40 -15.93
CA GLY A 67 3.83 -1.71 -15.47
C GLY A 67 4.70 -2.39 -14.41
N VAL A 68 5.82 -1.79 -14.01
CA VAL A 68 6.70 -2.36 -12.98
C VAL A 68 6.02 -2.29 -11.61
N THR A 69 6.04 -3.40 -10.88
CA THR A 69 5.64 -3.47 -9.48
C THR A 69 6.68 -2.78 -8.59
N ASN A 70 6.23 -1.82 -7.79
CA ASN A 70 7.02 -1.13 -6.81
C ASN A 70 6.67 -1.63 -5.40
N GLU A 71 7.69 -1.90 -4.58
CA GLU A 71 7.53 -2.30 -3.18
C GLU A 71 7.64 -1.07 -2.26
N CYS A 72 6.66 -0.89 -1.38
CA CYS A 72 6.63 0.13 -0.34
C CYS A 72 6.54 -0.55 1.03
N LYS A 73 7.60 -0.43 1.83
CA LYS A 73 7.61 -0.90 3.22
C LYS A 73 6.95 0.17 4.10
N GLU A 74 5.82 -0.17 4.73
CA GLU A 74 5.25 0.62 5.83
C GLU A 74 5.29 -0.20 7.12
N VAL A 75 5.92 0.37 8.15
CA VAL A 75 5.90 -0.19 9.51
C VAL A 75 4.68 0.39 10.22
N LEU A 76 3.84 -0.49 10.79
CA LEU A 76 2.66 -0.14 11.60
C LEU A 76 2.97 -0.34 13.09
#